data_AF-A0A934RVU9-F1
#
_entry.id   AF-A0A934RVU9-F1
#
_cell.length_a   1.000
_cell.length_b   1.000
_cell.length_c   1.000
_cell.angle_alpha   90.00
_cell.angle_beta   90.00
_cell.angle_gamma   90.00
#
_symmetry.space_group_name_H-M   'P 1'
#
loop_
_entity.id
_entity.type
_entity.pdbx_description
1 polymer ?
#
loop_
_entity_poly.entity_id
_entity_poly.type
_entity_poly.pdbx_seq_one_letter_code
_entity_poly.pdbx_strand_id
1 'polypeptide(L)'
;MRKFEDQEVDKLFDRWKDDFEPDPGLTARVRSALGQPRGRERDEKSLAIWFGNAFSRPGLAAGFAAVFVLVGMGLSQLLSSSGFGGGAQDMNLSYRLSIDPLYRLQAMAGADEFANQPIQPAQHSPNDAPVLLAGLGWLQGELDLSEPQYEQVTALHGDYEMAFDELFGELLESHRAYRAFDKQRMNSDVIDYFQLYELLQTQKDLSEKSARLTEELLLKVEQIIEPEQRTRYRELLDQVYPGFSPSEGSKTDA
;
A
#
# COMPACT_ATOMS: atom_id res chain seq x y z
N MET A 1 -23.54 31.60 24.44
CA MET A 1 -24.46 30.44 24.47
C MET A 1 -24.91 30.16 23.04
N ARG A 2 -24.22 29.26 22.34
CA ARG A 2 -24.57 28.84 20.97
C ARG A 2 -25.41 27.57 21.06
N LYS A 3 -26.61 27.61 20.47
CA LYS A 3 -27.52 26.47 20.24
C LYS A 3 -27.63 26.22 18.73
N PHE A 4 -26.57 25.72 18.09
CA PHE A 4 -26.56 25.57 16.63
C PHE A 4 -25.96 24.26 16.09
N GLU A 5 -25.65 23.24 16.90
CA GLU A 5 -25.00 22.02 16.38
C GLU A 5 -25.85 20.73 16.40
N ASP A 6 -26.98 20.66 17.12
CA ASP A 6 -27.73 19.38 17.20
C ASP A 6 -28.60 19.06 15.97
N GLN A 7 -29.02 20.07 15.18
CA GLN A 7 -29.97 19.85 14.07
C GLN A 7 -29.36 19.30 12.77
N GLU A 8 -28.04 19.36 12.59
CA GLU A 8 -27.39 18.79 11.39
C GLU A 8 -27.09 17.30 11.54
N VAL A 9 -26.84 16.84 12.76
CA VAL A 9 -26.59 15.42 13.04
C VAL A 9 -27.85 14.58 12.85
N ASP A 10 -29.00 15.05 13.34
CA ASP A 10 -30.29 14.37 13.15
C ASP A 10 -30.66 14.22 11.65
N LYS A 11 -30.30 15.20 10.81
CA LYS A 11 -30.52 15.12 9.36
C LYS A 11 -29.61 14.11 8.64
N LEU A 12 -28.44 13.82 9.21
CA LEU A 12 -27.55 12.79 8.68
C LEU A 12 -28.06 11.38 9.03
N PHE A 13 -28.69 11.21 10.19
CA PHE A 13 -29.33 9.96 10.60
C PHE A 13 -30.66 9.70 9.87
N ASP A 14 -31.45 10.73 9.57
CA ASP A 14 -32.67 10.59 8.74
C ASP A 14 -32.38 10.15 7.29
N ARG A 15 -31.13 10.27 6.82
CA ARG A 15 -30.68 9.77 5.51
C ARG A 15 -30.38 8.27 5.52
N TRP A 16 -30.16 7.67 6.68
CA TRP A 16 -30.17 6.21 6.89
C TRP A 16 -31.63 5.74 6.94
N LYS A 17 -32.29 5.90 5.80
CA LYS A 17 -33.65 5.45 5.60
C LYS A 17 -33.71 3.92 5.68
N ASP A 18 -34.65 3.48 6.52
CA ASP A 18 -35.05 2.12 6.89
C ASP A 18 -35.59 1.27 5.71
N ASP A 19 -35.30 1.67 4.46
CA ASP A 19 -35.78 1.07 3.22
C ASP A 19 -34.95 -0.18 2.86
N PHE A 20 -34.20 -0.74 3.80
CA PHE A 20 -33.49 -1.99 3.61
C PHE A 20 -34.52 -3.11 3.51
N GLU A 21 -34.98 -3.40 2.30
CA GLU A 21 -35.72 -4.63 2.05
C GLU A 21 -34.74 -5.80 2.21
N PRO A 22 -34.89 -6.65 3.25
CA PRO A 22 -34.00 -7.77 3.44
C PRO A 22 -34.14 -8.70 2.24
N ASP A 23 -33.07 -8.86 1.44
CA ASP A 23 -33.05 -9.79 0.31
C ASP A 23 -33.37 -11.20 0.84
N PRO A 24 -34.56 -11.75 0.53
CA PRO A 24 -34.99 -13.04 1.09
C PRO A 24 -34.15 -14.21 0.56
N GLY A 25 -33.37 -13.99 -0.50
CA GLY A 25 -32.43 -14.95 -1.06
C GLY A 25 -31.03 -14.89 -0.45
N LEU A 26 -30.67 -13.84 0.30
CA LEU A 26 -29.29 -13.63 0.77
C LEU A 26 -28.86 -14.72 1.75
N THR A 27 -29.75 -15.08 2.69
CA THR A 27 -29.51 -16.18 3.66
C THR A 27 -29.41 -17.53 2.97
N ALA A 28 -30.20 -17.79 1.93
CA ALA A 28 -30.10 -19.02 1.13
C ALA A 28 -28.79 -19.08 0.34
N ARG A 29 -28.35 -17.97 -0.25
CA ARG A 29 -27.08 -17.88 -0.99
C ARG A 29 -25.88 -18.07 -0.07
N VAL A 30 -25.85 -17.42 1.10
CA VAL A 30 -24.79 -17.60 2.11
C VAL A 30 -24.74 -19.05 2.60
N ARG A 31 -25.90 -19.66 2.89
CA ARG A 31 -25.96 -21.05 3.33
C ARG A 31 -25.56 -22.05 2.23
N SER A 32 -25.86 -21.74 0.96
CA SER A 32 -25.40 -22.54 -0.19
C SER A 32 -23.89 -22.44 -0.45
N ALA A 33 -23.30 -21.27 -0.17
CA ALA A 33 -21.86 -21.05 -0.28
C ALA A 33 -21.07 -21.74 0.86
N LEU A 34 -21.66 -21.82 2.06
CA LEU A 34 -21.09 -22.54 3.20
C LEU A 34 -21.29 -24.07 3.10
N GLY A 35 -22.28 -24.53 2.33
CA GLY A 35 -22.59 -25.95 2.12
C GLY A 35 -21.83 -26.61 0.97
N GLN A 36 -21.06 -25.86 0.17
CA GLN A 36 -20.17 -26.47 -0.83
C GLN A 36 -18.89 -26.96 -0.16
N PRO A 37 -18.64 -28.29 -0.10
CA PRO A 37 -17.34 -28.79 0.30
C PRO A 37 -16.32 -28.30 -0.75
N ARG A 38 -15.41 -27.42 -0.34
CA ARG A 38 -14.21 -27.08 -1.10
C ARG A 38 -13.31 -28.32 -1.18
N GLY A 39 -13.69 -29.26 -2.03
CA GLY A 39 -12.88 -30.42 -2.40
C GLY A 39 -11.73 -29.98 -3.28
N ARG A 40 -10.63 -29.57 -2.66
CA ARG A 40 -9.27 -29.66 -3.22
C ARG A 40 -8.26 -29.53 -2.08
N GLU A 41 -8.09 -30.63 -1.34
CA GLU A 41 -6.79 -30.91 -0.70
C GLU A 41 -5.76 -30.96 -1.83
N ARG A 42 -4.99 -29.87 -1.96
CA ARG A 42 -3.79 -29.84 -2.79
C ARG A 42 -2.69 -30.44 -1.93
N ASP A 43 -2.21 -31.58 -2.37
CA ASP A 43 -1.27 -32.48 -1.71
C ASP A 43 0.11 -31.80 -1.53
N GLU A 44 0.26 -30.96 -0.51
CA GLU A 44 1.53 -30.29 -0.15
C GLU A 44 2.64 -31.29 0.22
N LYS A 45 2.28 -32.53 0.56
CA LYS A 45 3.23 -33.61 0.81
C LYS A 45 3.88 -34.14 -0.48
N SER A 46 3.29 -33.92 -1.65
CA SER A 46 3.81 -34.39 -2.94
C SER A 46 5.03 -33.58 -3.43
N LEU A 47 5.05 -32.26 -3.18
CA LEU A 47 6.15 -31.39 -3.61
C LEU A 47 7.41 -31.57 -2.74
N ALA A 48 7.25 -31.71 -1.42
CA ALA A 48 8.38 -31.93 -0.52
C ALA A 48 9.09 -33.28 -0.79
N ILE A 49 8.33 -34.32 -1.15
CA ILE A 49 8.88 -35.64 -1.54
C ILE A 49 9.58 -35.56 -2.90
N TRP A 50 9.09 -34.73 -3.83
CA TRP A 50 9.73 -34.52 -5.13
C TRP A 50 11.09 -33.78 -5.00
N PHE A 51 11.18 -32.74 -4.17
CA PHE A 51 12.45 -32.03 -3.93
C PHE A 51 13.49 -32.91 -3.22
N GLY A 52 13.08 -33.72 -2.24
CA GLY A 52 13.99 -34.60 -1.51
C GLY A 52 14.64 -35.68 -2.38
N ASN A 53 13.95 -36.14 -3.43
CA ASN A 53 14.44 -37.23 -4.28
C ASN A 53 15.25 -36.75 -5.50
N ALA A 54 15.21 -35.45 -5.81
CA ALA A 54 16.00 -34.86 -6.91
C ALA A 54 17.48 -34.63 -6.54
N PHE A 55 17.78 -34.44 -5.24
CA PHE A 55 19.14 -34.16 -4.75
C PHE A 55 19.98 -35.41 -4.43
N SER A 56 19.40 -36.61 -4.45
CA SER A 56 20.09 -37.86 -4.11
C SER A 56 20.73 -38.58 -5.31
N ARG A 57 20.62 -38.02 -6.53
CA ARG A 57 21.21 -38.59 -7.75
C ARG A 57 22.20 -37.60 -8.40
N PRO A 58 23.52 -37.87 -8.38
CA PRO A 58 24.53 -36.91 -8.85
C PRO A 58 24.43 -36.55 -10.34
N GLY A 59 23.76 -37.39 -11.15
CA GLY A 59 23.52 -37.09 -12.57
C GLY A 59 22.43 -36.05 -12.85
N LEU A 60 21.48 -35.81 -11.94
CA LEU A 60 20.40 -34.83 -12.12
C LEU A 60 20.76 -33.44 -11.58
N ALA A 61 21.66 -33.36 -10.59
CA ALA A 61 22.13 -32.10 -10.01
C ALA A 61 22.84 -31.20 -11.05
N ALA A 62 23.61 -31.81 -11.97
CA ALA A 62 24.28 -31.07 -13.05
C ALA A 62 23.28 -30.46 -14.06
N GLY A 63 22.17 -31.15 -14.33
CA GLY A 63 21.10 -30.64 -15.20
C GLY A 63 20.33 -29.47 -14.57
N PHE A 64 20.04 -29.55 -13.27
CA PHE A 64 19.36 -28.47 -12.55
C PHE A 64 20.24 -27.21 -12.43
N ALA A 65 21.53 -27.35 -12.14
CA ALA A 65 22.44 -26.21 -12.09
C ALA A 65 22.53 -25.45 -13.42
N ALA A 66 22.54 -26.16 -14.55
CA ALA A 66 22.56 -25.54 -15.88
C ALA A 66 21.27 -24.76 -16.19
N VAL A 67 20.11 -25.27 -15.76
CA VAL A 67 18.82 -24.56 -15.90
C VAL A 67 18.77 -23.32 -15.02
N PHE A 68 19.25 -23.39 -13.78
CA PHE A 68 19.29 -22.21 -12.90
C PHE A 68 20.29 -21.15 -13.37
N VAL A 69 21.42 -21.55 -13.96
CA VAL A 69 22.35 -20.59 -14.58
C VAL A 69 21.74 -19.95 -15.82
N LEU A 70 21.03 -20.70 -16.68
CA LEU A 70 20.35 -20.14 -17.85
C LEU A 70 19.16 -19.24 -17.49
N VAL A 71 18.38 -19.60 -16.47
CA VAL A 71 17.29 -18.77 -15.93
C VAL A 71 17.86 -17.53 -15.23
N GLY A 72 18.97 -17.67 -14.49
CA GLY A 72 19.68 -16.55 -13.87
C GLY A 72 20.31 -15.60 -14.89
N MET A 73 20.88 -16.11 -15.99
CA MET A 73 21.37 -15.30 -17.11
C MET A 73 20.23 -14.65 -17.88
N GLY A 74 19.11 -15.34 -18.07
CA GLY A 74 17.91 -14.78 -18.69
C GLY A 74 17.28 -13.65 -17.88
N LEU A 75 17.18 -13.81 -16.55
CA LEU A 75 16.72 -12.76 -15.63
C LEU A 75 17.72 -11.61 -15.52
N SER A 76 19.02 -11.89 -15.48
CA SER A 76 20.07 -10.86 -15.50
C SER A 76 20.04 -10.06 -16.80
N GLN A 77 19.82 -10.71 -17.95
CA GLN A 77 19.62 -10.00 -19.21
C GLN A 77 18.28 -9.27 -19.26
N LEU A 78 17.19 -9.78 -18.68
CA LEU A 78 15.92 -9.05 -18.61
C LEU A 78 16.01 -7.79 -17.72
N LEU A 79 16.81 -7.84 -16.64
CA LEU A 79 17.12 -6.70 -15.77
C LEU A 79 18.15 -5.73 -16.40
N SER A 80 18.97 -6.21 -17.34
CA SER A 80 19.99 -5.38 -18.03
C SER A 80 19.52 -4.86 -19.41
N SER A 81 18.52 -5.50 -20.02
CA SER A 81 17.94 -5.16 -21.33
C SER A 81 16.63 -4.39 -21.22
N SER A 82 16.14 -4.14 -20.01
CA SER A 82 15.14 -3.11 -19.68
C SER A 82 15.77 -1.71 -19.73
N GLY A 83 16.48 -1.43 -20.82
CA GLY A 83 16.84 -0.07 -21.22
C GLY A 83 15.58 0.68 -21.61
N PHE A 84 15.29 1.77 -20.89
CA PHE A 84 14.57 2.96 -21.36
C PHE A 84 13.10 2.79 -21.80
N GLY A 85 12.32 1.92 -21.16
CA GLY A 85 10.86 1.85 -21.36
C GLY A 85 10.00 1.73 -20.10
N GLY A 86 10.51 1.12 -19.02
CA GLY A 86 9.78 0.91 -17.76
C GLY A 86 10.15 1.85 -16.60
N GLY A 87 11.20 2.68 -16.77
CA GLY A 87 11.82 3.41 -15.65
C GLY A 87 10.90 4.41 -14.94
N ALA A 88 10.02 5.10 -15.68
CA ALA A 88 9.13 6.09 -15.07
C ALA A 88 8.07 5.44 -14.16
N GLN A 89 7.54 4.27 -14.53
CA GLN A 89 6.54 3.57 -13.71
C GLN A 89 7.16 2.98 -12.44
N ASP A 90 8.36 2.39 -12.54
CA ASP A 90 9.06 1.84 -11.38
C ASP A 90 9.50 2.94 -10.39
N MET A 91 9.91 4.11 -10.89
CA MET A 91 10.28 5.25 -10.05
C MET A 91 9.06 5.90 -9.38
N ASN A 92 7.93 6.01 -10.09
CA ASN A 92 6.66 6.47 -9.54
C ASN A 92 6.15 5.55 -8.42
N LEU A 93 6.28 4.23 -8.60
CA LEU A 93 5.95 3.24 -7.56
C LEU A 93 6.85 3.39 -6.34
N SER A 94 8.17 3.50 -6.57
CA SER A 94 9.15 3.70 -5.51
C SER A 94 8.86 4.95 -4.70
N TYR A 95 8.54 6.05 -5.38
CA TYR A 95 8.14 7.30 -4.72
C TYR A 95 6.86 7.14 -3.91
N ARG A 96 5.82 6.50 -4.46
CA ARG A 96 4.58 6.26 -3.72
C ARG A 96 4.79 5.42 -2.47
N LEU A 97 5.59 4.35 -2.56
CA LEU A 97 5.93 3.50 -1.42
C LEU A 97 6.68 4.26 -0.32
N SER A 98 7.30 5.37 -0.67
CA SER A 98 8.15 6.15 0.20
C SER A 98 7.35 7.22 0.96
N ILE A 99 6.41 7.88 0.29
CA ILE A 99 5.61 8.99 0.89
C ILE A 99 4.20 8.60 1.36
N ASP A 100 3.77 7.35 1.16
CA ASP A 100 2.42 6.88 1.49
C ASP A 100 2.47 5.59 2.33
N PRO A 101 2.44 5.75 3.67
CA PRO A 101 2.46 4.62 4.61
C PRO A 101 1.34 3.60 4.37
N LEU A 102 0.15 4.05 3.99
CA LEU A 102 -0.98 3.17 3.70
C LEU A 102 -0.73 2.36 2.43
N TYR A 103 -0.22 2.99 1.37
CA TYR A 103 0.17 2.28 0.15
C TYR A 103 1.27 1.27 0.41
N ARG A 104 2.29 1.63 1.20
CA ARG A 104 3.35 0.73 1.66
C ARG A 104 2.78 -0.49 2.39
N LEU A 105 1.81 -0.27 3.29
CA LEU A 105 1.10 -1.37 3.96
C LEU A 105 0.34 -2.25 2.97
N GLN A 106 -0.40 -1.68 2.01
CA GLN A 106 -1.16 -2.44 1.02
C GLN A 106 -0.24 -3.30 0.12
N ALA A 107 0.88 -2.74 -0.32
CA ALA A 107 1.88 -3.45 -1.09
C ALA A 107 2.47 -4.63 -0.30
N MET A 108 2.71 -4.45 1.00
CA MET A 108 3.19 -5.52 1.89
C MET A 108 2.11 -6.55 2.23
N ALA A 109 0.87 -6.12 2.47
CA ALA A 109 -0.24 -7.01 2.81
C ALA A 109 -0.66 -7.90 1.63
N GLY A 110 -0.45 -7.44 0.39
CA GLY A 110 -0.61 -8.26 -0.81
C GLY A 110 0.48 -9.33 -0.97
N ALA A 111 1.62 -9.16 -0.29
CA ALA A 111 2.67 -10.17 -0.18
C ALA A 111 2.45 -10.96 1.13
N ASP A 112 1.73 -12.07 1.06
CA ASP A 112 1.32 -12.94 2.19
C ASP A 112 2.47 -13.45 3.14
N GLU A 113 3.72 -13.02 2.97
CA GLU A 113 4.93 -13.54 3.62
C GLU A 113 5.32 -12.90 4.97
N PHE A 114 4.78 -11.73 5.35
CA PHE A 114 5.35 -10.92 6.46
C PHE A 114 4.63 -11.05 7.81
N ALA A 115 3.64 -11.93 7.96
CA ALA A 115 2.81 -12.04 9.16
C ALA A 115 3.57 -12.39 10.46
N ASN A 116 4.82 -12.87 10.38
CA ASN A 116 5.56 -13.39 11.53
C ASN A 116 6.90 -12.67 11.84
N GLN A 117 7.24 -11.57 11.16
CA GLN A 117 8.49 -10.86 11.45
C GLN A 117 8.29 -9.71 12.43
N PRO A 118 9.05 -9.64 13.55
CA PRO A 118 9.04 -8.47 14.43
C PRO A 118 9.56 -7.25 13.65
N ILE A 119 8.78 -6.15 13.66
CA ILE A 119 9.23 -4.89 13.08
C ILE A 119 10.20 -4.28 14.07
N GLN A 120 11.43 -4.09 13.65
CA GLN A 120 12.29 -3.14 14.33
C GLN A 120 11.98 -1.79 13.69
N PRO A 121 11.59 -0.74 14.47
CA PRO A 121 11.55 0.60 13.92
C PRO A 121 12.91 0.86 13.27
N ALA A 122 12.90 1.41 12.06
CA ALA A 122 14.14 1.66 11.34
C ALA A 122 15.08 2.48 12.24
N GLN A 123 16.10 1.80 12.79
CA GLN A 123 17.19 2.47 13.49
C GLN A 123 18.03 3.13 12.41
N HIS A 124 17.64 4.34 12.04
CA HIS A 124 18.43 5.18 11.17
C HIS A 124 19.76 5.43 11.89
N SER A 125 20.82 4.80 11.40
CA SER A 125 22.16 5.29 11.70
C SER A 125 22.25 6.70 11.11
N PRO A 126 22.75 7.70 11.84
CA PRO A 126 22.85 9.08 11.34
C PRO A 126 23.75 9.24 10.10
N ASN A 127 24.36 8.16 9.62
CA ASN A 127 25.22 8.11 8.44
C ASN A 127 24.61 7.33 7.25
N ASP A 128 23.49 6.63 7.42
CA ASP A 128 22.82 6.01 6.29
C ASP A 128 21.93 7.05 5.62
N ALA A 129 22.20 7.34 4.35
CA ALA A 129 21.33 8.16 3.54
C ALA A 129 19.94 7.52 3.55
N PRO A 130 18.91 8.23 4.02
CA PRO A 130 17.63 7.61 4.21
C PRO A 130 17.00 7.11 2.91
N VAL A 131 16.21 6.02 2.99
CA VAL A 131 15.69 5.29 1.81
C VAL A 131 14.84 6.21 0.92
N LEU A 132 14.18 7.20 1.53
CA LEU A 132 13.43 8.25 0.82
C LEU A 132 14.31 9.11 -0.10
N LEU A 133 15.52 9.44 0.35
CA LEU A 133 16.41 10.41 -0.28
C LEU A 133 17.14 9.85 -1.50
N ALA A 134 17.50 8.56 -1.46
CA ALA A 134 18.11 7.87 -2.60
C ALA A 134 17.20 7.81 -3.83
N GLY A 135 15.89 8.02 -3.65
CA GLY A 135 14.87 7.94 -4.68
C GLY A 135 14.43 9.26 -5.28
N LEU A 136 14.97 10.43 -4.91
CA LEU A 136 14.44 11.72 -5.42
C LEU A 136 15.15 12.27 -6.67
N GLY A 137 16.29 11.70 -7.06
CA GLY A 137 17.08 12.19 -8.19
C GLY A 137 16.33 12.19 -9.53
N TRP A 138 15.35 11.30 -9.71
CA TRP A 138 14.50 11.30 -10.90
C TRP A 138 13.54 12.50 -10.94
N LEU A 139 13.04 12.94 -9.77
CA LEU A 139 12.12 14.08 -9.66
C LEU A 139 12.81 15.37 -10.11
N GLN A 140 14.12 15.49 -9.86
CA GLN A 140 14.92 16.61 -10.37
C GLN A 140 14.90 16.67 -11.90
N GLY A 141 15.13 15.54 -12.57
CA GLY A 141 15.13 15.46 -14.03
C GLY A 141 13.76 15.67 -14.65
N GLU A 142 12.72 15.11 -14.04
CA GLU A 142 11.35 15.16 -14.56
C GLU A 142 10.74 16.57 -14.47
N LEU A 143 11.00 17.27 -13.37
CA LEU A 143 10.50 18.63 -13.15
C LEU A 143 11.48 19.72 -13.58
N ASP A 144 12.67 19.36 -14.04
CA ASP A 144 13.77 20.30 -14.34
C ASP A 144 14.04 21.23 -13.13
N LEU A 145 14.19 20.63 -11.94
CA LEU A 145 14.40 21.39 -10.70
C LEU A 145 15.79 22.03 -10.73
N SER A 146 15.85 23.32 -10.41
CA SER A 146 17.13 23.97 -10.10
C SER A 146 17.78 23.32 -8.88
N GLU A 147 19.11 23.42 -8.77
CA GLU A 147 19.86 22.87 -7.63
C GLU A 147 19.30 23.35 -6.27
N PRO A 148 18.98 24.66 -6.06
CA PRO A 148 18.37 25.11 -4.81
C PRO A 148 16.97 24.52 -4.54
N GLN A 149 16.15 24.33 -5.59
CA GLN A 149 14.84 23.68 -5.43
C GLN A 149 14.98 22.21 -5.07
N TYR A 150 15.90 21.50 -5.72
CA TYR A 150 16.17 20.10 -5.43
C TYR A 150 16.65 19.90 -4.00
N GLU A 151 17.55 20.75 -3.50
CA GLU A 151 17.99 20.73 -2.10
C GLU A 151 16.83 20.95 -1.13
N GLN A 152 15.94 21.91 -1.41
CA GLN A 152 14.77 22.19 -0.57
C GLN A 152 13.77 21.04 -0.58
N VAL A 153 13.47 20.46 -1.74
CA VAL A 153 12.57 19.31 -1.86
C VAL A 153 13.15 18.09 -1.12
N THR A 154 14.44 17.83 -1.31
CA THR A 154 15.19 16.77 -0.63
C THR A 154 15.13 16.94 0.89
N ALA A 155 15.43 18.13 1.41
CA ALA A 155 15.34 18.44 2.84
C ALA A 155 13.91 18.25 3.38
N LEU A 156 12.91 18.74 2.65
CA LEU A 156 11.50 18.58 3.01
C LEU A 156 11.09 17.10 3.14
N HIS A 157 11.54 16.22 2.23
CA HIS A 157 11.25 14.78 2.36
C HIS A 157 11.94 14.15 3.56
N GLY A 158 13.18 14.57 3.87
CA GLY A 158 13.89 14.14 5.08
C GLY A 158 13.17 14.53 6.37
N ASP A 159 12.56 15.72 6.41
CA ASP A 159 11.79 16.18 7.57
C ASP A 159 10.52 15.34 7.83
N TYR A 160 9.93 14.76 6.79
CA TYR A 160 8.71 13.94 6.88
C TYR A 160 8.98 12.45 7.12
N GLU A 161 10.21 11.99 6.92
CA GLU A 161 10.57 10.57 6.98
C GLU A 161 10.15 9.90 8.28
N MET A 162 10.54 10.50 9.40
CA MET A 162 10.24 9.98 10.73
C MET A 162 8.73 9.85 10.93
N ALA A 163 7.96 10.85 10.48
CA ALA A 163 6.50 10.84 10.60
C ALA A 163 5.86 9.74 9.74
N PHE A 164 6.37 9.50 8.52
CA PHE A 164 5.89 8.40 7.67
C PHE A 164 6.21 7.03 8.26
N ASP A 165 7.42 6.83 8.77
CA ASP A 165 7.83 5.56 9.35
C ASP A 165 7.09 5.25 10.66
N GLU A 166 6.88 6.25 11.52
CA GLU A 166 6.05 6.12 12.72
C GLU A 166 4.63 5.70 12.36
N LEU A 167 3.99 6.42 11.42
CA LEU A 167 2.63 6.12 11.00
C LEU A 167 2.51 4.77 10.29
N PHE A 168 3.53 4.38 9.53
CA PHE A 168 3.61 3.04 8.94
C PHE A 168 3.66 1.95 10.02
N GLY A 169 4.44 2.18 11.10
CA GLY A 169 4.47 1.30 12.27
C GLY A 169 3.09 1.14 12.92
N GLU A 170 2.37 2.24 13.15
CA GLU A 170 1.01 2.22 13.70
C GLU A 170 0.03 1.44 12.81
N LEU A 171 0.08 1.69 11.49
CA LEU A 171 -0.74 1.01 10.49
C LEU A 171 -0.50 -0.51 10.50
N LEU A 172 0.77 -0.92 10.57
CA LEU A 172 1.12 -2.34 10.54
C LEU A 172 0.71 -3.05 11.84
N GLU A 173 0.85 -2.42 13.00
CA GLU A 173 0.35 -2.97 14.26
C GLU A 173 -1.19 -3.08 14.28
N SER A 174 -1.90 -2.05 13.79
CA SER A 174 -3.36 -2.10 13.62
C SER A 174 -3.79 -3.22 12.68
N HIS A 175 -3.07 -3.44 11.58
CA HIS A 175 -3.32 -4.55 10.65
C HIS A 175 -3.13 -5.91 11.33
N ARG A 176 -2.07 -6.08 12.12
CA ARG A 176 -1.81 -7.32 12.90
C ARG A 176 -2.89 -7.59 13.92
N ALA A 177 -3.32 -6.57 14.66
CA ALA A 177 -4.40 -6.68 15.63
C ALA A 177 -5.70 -7.17 14.96
N TYR A 178 -6.04 -6.59 13.79
CA TYR A 178 -7.18 -7.04 13.00
C TYR A 178 -7.04 -8.49 12.52
N ARG A 179 -5.88 -8.89 11.98
CA ARG A 179 -5.63 -10.28 11.55
C ARG A 179 -5.73 -11.28 12.69
N ALA A 180 -5.21 -10.92 13.87
CA ALA A 180 -5.33 -11.75 15.08
C ALA A 180 -6.79 -11.90 15.51
N PHE A 181 -7.56 -10.81 15.51
CA PHE A 181 -8.99 -10.83 15.77
C PHE A 181 -9.74 -11.71 14.76
N ASP A 182 -9.48 -11.57 13.46
CA ASP A 182 -10.15 -12.36 12.43
C ASP A 182 -9.83 -13.86 12.55
N LYS A 183 -8.58 -14.21 12.90
CA LYS A 183 -8.20 -15.60 13.20
C LYS A 183 -8.93 -16.12 14.44
N GLN A 184 -9.10 -15.32 15.49
CA GLN A 184 -9.88 -15.72 16.66
C GLN A 184 -11.36 -15.91 16.31
N ARG A 185 -11.93 -14.99 15.53
CA ARG A 185 -13.31 -15.04 15.03
C ARG A 185 -13.59 -16.31 14.22
N MET A 186 -12.63 -16.79 13.43
CA MET A 186 -12.77 -18.05 12.68
C MET A 186 -12.78 -19.29 13.55
N ASN A 187 -12.22 -19.23 14.76
CA ASN A 187 -12.06 -20.36 15.67
C ASN A 187 -12.98 -20.28 16.91
N SER A 188 -13.87 -19.29 16.98
CA SER A 188 -14.74 -19.04 18.12
C SER A 188 -16.20 -18.89 17.68
N ASP A 189 -17.12 -19.41 18.50
CA ASP A 189 -18.57 -19.26 18.29
C ASP A 189 -19.10 -17.88 18.76
N VAL A 190 -18.25 -17.07 19.41
CA VAL A 190 -18.62 -15.76 19.96
C VAL A 190 -17.78 -14.67 19.29
N ILE A 191 -18.46 -13.63 18.80
CA ILE A 191 -17.82 -12.46 18.17
C ILE A 191 -18.01 -11.26 19.08
N ASP A 192 -16.91 -10.61 19.46
CA ASP A 192 -16.95 -9.31 20.12
C ASP A 192 -17.08 -8.19 19.08
N TYR A 193 -18.30 -7.71 18.86
CA TYR A 193 -18.58 -6.66 17.89
C TYR A 193 -18.05 -5.28 18.33
N PHE A 194 -17.89 -5.04 19.63
CA PHE A 194 -17.31 -3.80 20.12
C PHE A 194 -15.82 -3.75 19.78
N GLN A 195 -15.10 -4.85 20.03
CA GLN A 195 -13.69 -4.96 19.64
C GLN A 195 -13.50 -4.81 18.12
N LEU A 196 -14.38 -5.42 17.31
CA LEU A 196 -14.33 -5.24 15.85
C LEU A 196 -14.52 -3.77 15.45
N TYR A 197 -15.49 -3.09 16.05
CA TYR A 197 -15.75 -1.68 15.80
C TYR A 197 -14.53 -0.81 16.13
N GLU A 198 -13.88 -1.03 17.28
CA GLU A 198 -12.68 -0.28 17.68
C GLU A 198 -11.51 -0.49 16.70
N LEU A 199 -11.30 -1.73 16.23
CA LEU A 199 -10.27 -2.04 15.23
C LEU A 199 -10.54 -1.33 13.91
N LEU A 200 -11.80 -1.34 13.44
CA LEU A 200 -12.18 -0.67 12.19
C LEU A 200 -12.06 0.86 12.31
N GLN A 201 -12.44 1.46 13.44
CA GLN A 201 -12.23 2.90 13.68
C GLN A 201 -10.74 3.24 13.70
N THR A 202 -9.92 2.44 14.38
CA THR A 202 -8.46 2.66 14.42
C THR A 202 -7.85 2.61 13.02
N GLN A 203 -8.23 1.64 12.19
CA GLN A 203 -7.76 1.56 10.80
C GLN A 203 -8.19 2.77 9.97
N LYS A 204 -9.44 3.21 10.13
CA LYS A 204 -9.96 4.40 9.46
C LYS A 204 -9.17 5.65 9.86
N ASP A 205 -8.97 5.89 11.15
CA ASP A 205 -8.25 7.06 11.66
C ASP A 205 -6.81 7.08 11.17
N LEU A 206 -6.13 5.94 11.17
CA LEU A 206 -4.76 5.82 10.66
C LEU A 206 -4.67 6.04 9.14
N SER A 207 -5.64 5.50 8.39
CA SER A 207 -5.74 5.75 6.94
C SER A 207 -5.94 7.24 6.64
N GLU A 208 -6.81 7.93 7.38
CA GLU A 208 -7.05 9.37 7.21
C GLU A 208 -5.84 10.21 7.63
N LYS A 209 -5.10 9.80 8.67
CA LYS A 209 -3.82 10.43 9.03
C LYS A 209 -2.79 10.26 7.91
N SER A 210 -2.70 9.06 7.31
CA SER A 210 -1.76 8.76 6.23
C SER A 210 -2.03 9.65 5.03
N ALA A 211 -3.30 9.70 4.59
CA ALA A 211 -3.70 10.55 3.48
C ALA A 211 -3.37 12.03 3.72
N ARG A 212 -3.68 12.55 4.91
CA ARG A 212 -3.38 13.95 5.27
C ARG A 212 -1.88 14.25 5.30
N LEU A 213 -1.07 13.34 5.85
CA LEU A 213 0.38 13.53 5.94
C LEU A 213 1.03 13.55 4.55
N THR A 214 0.62 12.62 3.68
CA THR A 214 1.05 12.60 2.28
C THR A 214 0.60 13.87 1.55
N GLU A 215 -0.67 14.27 1.68
CA GLU A 215 -1.19 15.50 1.07
C GLU A 215 -0.42 16.75 1.52
N GLU A 216 -0.12 16.86 2.81
CA GLU A 216 0.65 17.99 3.35
C GLU A 216 2.05 18.08 2.73
N LEU A 217 2.75 16.95 2.58
CA LEU A 217 4.04 16.91 1.89
C LEU A 217 3.91 17.40 0.44
N LEU A 218 2.96 16.83 -0.32
CA LEU A 218 2.76 17.16 -1.73
C LEU A 218 2.47 18.65 -1.93
N LEU A 219 1.61 19.23 -1.07
CA LEU A 219 1.30 20.66 -1.09
C LEU A 219 2.52 21.53 -0.74
N LYS A 220 3.40 21.08 0.15
CA LYS A 220 4.64 21.80 0.47
C LYS A 220 5.66 21.72 -0.66
N VAL A 221 5.74 20.59 -1.37
CA VAL A 221 6.57 20.48 -2.59
C VAL A 221 6.09 21.47 -3.66
N GLU A 222 4.77 21.59 -3.86
CA GLU A 222 4.20 22.57 -4.80
C GLU A 222 4.61 24.02 -4.48
N GLN A 223 4.80 24.36 -3.21
CA GLN A 223 5.22 25.72 -2.80
C GLN A 223 6.68 26.03 -3.12
N ILE A 224 7.54 25.01 -3.24
CA ILE A 224 8.97 25.15 -3.55
C ILE A 224 9.20 25.31 -5.06
N ILE A 225 8.38 24.63 -5.87
CA ILE A 225 8.55 24.61 -7.33
C ILE A 225 7.84 25.79 -8.01
N GLU A 226 8.33 26.14 -9.20
CA GLU A 226 7.80 27.22 -10.02
C GLU A 226 6.42 26.88 -10.60
N PRO A 227 5.57 27.88 -10.93
CA PRO A 227 4.24 27.63 -11.48
C PRO A 227 4.20 26.69 -12.69
N GLU A 228 5.18 26.78 -13.60
CA GLU A 228 5.27 25.90 -14.79
C GLU A 228 5.66 24.46 -14.44
N GLN A 229 6.40 24.26 -13.33
CA GLN A 229 6.77 22.94 -12.82
C GLN A 229 5.60 22.31 -12.06
N ARG A 230 4.73 23.11 -11.43
CA ARG A 230 3.54 22.61 -10.71
C ARG A 230 2.59 21.84 -11.61
N THR A 231 2.35 22.31 -12.83
CA THR A 231 1.48 21.59 -13.78
C THR A 231 2.05 20.20 -14.09
N ARG A 232 3.35 20.12 -14.40
CA ARG A 232 4.05 18.84 -14.62
C ARG A 232 4.03 17.96 -13.38
N TYR A 233 4.24 18.54 -12.20
CA TYR A 233 4.18 17.80 -10.95
C TYR A 233 2.80 17.21 -10.68
N ARG A 234 1.74 17.98 -10.90
CA ARG A 234 0.35 17.49 -10.79
C ARG A 234 0.05 16.38 -11.80
N GLU A 235 0.51 16.50 -13.05
CA GLU A 235 0.38 15.45 -14.06
C GLU A 235 1.10 14.14 -13.66
N LEU A 236 2.27 14.24 -13.02
CA LEU A 236 2.96 13.08 -12.45
C LEU A 236 2.16 12.49 -11.29
N LEU A 237 1.66 13.34 -10.39
CA LEU A 237 0.88 12.91 -9.25
C LEU A 237 -0.44 12.25 -9.67
N ASP A 238 -1.10 12.67 -10.75
CA ASP A 238 -2.29 12.00 -11.27
C ASP A 238 -2.02 10.58 -11.76
N GLN A 239 -0.83 10.30 -12.26
CA GLN A 239 -0.44 8.94 -12.64
C GLN A 239 -0.29 8.04 -11.41
N VAL A 240 0.14 8.62 -10.29
CA VAL A 240 0.34 7.92 -9.02
C VAL A 240 -0.96 7.83 -8.22
N TYR A 241 -1.76 8.89 -8.25
CA TYR A 241 -3.00 9.13 -7.52
C TYR A 241 -4.07 9.67 -8.49
N PRO A 242 -4.82 8.79 -9.16
CA PRO A 242 -5.85 9.23 -10.11
C PRO A 242 -6.87 10.17 -9.45
N GLY A 243 -6.96 11.41 -9.96
CA GLY A 243 -7.87 12.44 -9.44
C GLY A 243 -7.23 13.40 -8.43
N PHE A 244 -5.90 13.45 -8.34
CA PHE A 244 -5.17 14.44 -7.55
C PHE A 244 -5.30 15.84 -8.13
N SER A 245 -5.23 15.98 -9.47
CA SER A 245 -5.51 17.25 -10.11
C SER A 245 -7.01 17.55 -10.04
N PRO A 246 -7.41 18.75 -9.61
CA PRO A 246 -8.79 19.18 -9.81
C PRO A 246 -9.06 19.14 -11.31
N SER A 247 -10.08 18.39 -11.73
CA SER A 247 -10.48 18.37 -13.13
C SER A 247 -10.88 19.78 -13.55
N GLU A 248 -9.97 20.48 -14.24
CA GLU A 248 -10.29 21.74 -14.89
C GLU A 248 -11.23 21.43 -16.06
N GLY A 249 -12.53 21.29 -15.77
CA GLY A 249 -13.57 21.27 -16.79
C GLY A 249 -14.54 20.09 -16.75
N SER A 250 -15.40 20.05 -15.74
CA SER A 250 -16.83 20.01 -16.07
C SER A 250 -17.28 21.45 -16.27
N LYS A 251 -16.85 22.07 -17.39
CA LYS A 251 -17.63 23.16 -17.97
C LYS A 251 -18.86 22.48 -18.54
N THR A 252 -19.87 22.35 -17.70
CA THR A 252 -21.20 21.92 -18.12
C THR A 252 -21.67 22.93 -19.16
N ASP A 253 -21.94 22.41 -20.35
CA ASP A 253 -22.56 23.11 -21.46
C ASP A 253 -23.76 23.93 -20.95
N ALA A 254 -23.73 25.24 -21.23
CA ALA A 254 -24.84 26.16 -21.05
C ALA A 254 -25.70 26.23 -22.32
#